data_AF-J9DJA8-F1
#
_entry.id   AF-J9DJA8-F1
#
_cell.length_a   1.000
_cell.length_b   1.000
_cell.length_c   1.000
_cell.angle_alpha   90.00
_cell.angle_beta   90.00
_cell.angle_gamma   90.00
#
_symmetry.space_group_name_H-M   'P 1'
#
loop_
_entity.id
_entity.type
_entity.pdbx_description
1 polymer ?
#
loop_
_entity_poly.entity_id
_entity_poly.type
_entity_poly.pdbx_seq_one_letter_code
_entity_poly.pdbx_strand_id
1 'polypeptide(L)'
;MNELTNELLKLLKKTENESETNEILHTNLSKKSNFKNIQNGNYEQDKIKKTNNTPSVTSNDVDLQKTVKPDRITNEMVLFIKIFQTNIKKLKKLSQENFLHFRKIIKNEEKFITFLNLIFKKDVTKNEAIVIGRGIMQTKIVYNQKLLDFLVEMFYENLDQHYSIRNAILIILMSYLCKSVNVNVLGVVSLLKSEINRHSLRHDLKPDNDSFGKKTTGLNDESIIDCNFLRLMLVLSRNYTYCFDSDLVNFCKLYDHGICKEIARNLSQ
;
A
#
# COMPACT_ATOMS: atom_id res chain seq x y z
N MET A 1 -6.37 -14.41 -35.50
CA MET A 1 -6.54 -14.47 -34.03
C MET A 1 -6.00 -15.76 -33.39
N ASN A 2 -5.15 -16.56 -34.08
CA ASN A 2 -4.75 -17.90 -33.61
C ASN A 2 -3.25 -18.07 -33.27
N GLU A 3 -2.36 -17.19 -33.71
CA GLU A 3 -0.91 -17.34 -33.42
C GLU A 3 -0.53 -16.90 -32.01
N LEU A 4 -1.06 -15.76 -31.54
CA LEU A 4 -0.77 -15.25 -30.19
C LEU A 4 -1.21 -16.22 -29.09
N THR A 5 -2.36 -16.87 -29.29
CA THR A 5 -2.92 -17.87 -28.36
C THR A 5 -2.02 -19.12 -28.28
N ASN A 6 -1.46 -19.54 -29.41
CA ASN A 6 -0.55 -20.69 -29.48
C ASN A 6 0.83 -20.37 -28.87
N GLU A 7 1.30 -19.13 -29.01
CA GLU A 7 2.56 -18.69 -28.39
C GLU A 7 2.43 -18.57 -26.86
N LEU A 8 1.30 -18.06 -26.37
CA LEU A 8 0.96 -18.05 -24.95
C LEU A 8 0.85 -19.46 -24.34
N LEU A 9 0.23 -20.40 -25.06
CA LEU A 9 0.15 -21.81 -24.65
C LEU A 9 1.51 -22.50 -24.59
N LYS A 10 2.44 -22.18 -25.50
CA LYS A 10 3.82 -22.68 -25.46
C LYS A 10 4.60 -22.14 -24.26
N LEU A 11 4.42 -20.87 -23.92
CA LEU A 11 5.06 -20.26 -22.75
C LEU A 11 4.53 -20.85 -21.43
N LEU A 12 3.23 -21.14 -21.34
CA LEU A 12 2.61 -21.76 -20.17
C LEU A 12 3.19 -23.15 -19.88
N LYS A 13 3.27 -24.02 -20.90
CA LYS A 13 3.84 -25.37 -20.78
C LYS A 13 5.32 -25.36 -20.39
N LYS A 14 6.07 -24.33 -20.80
CA LYS A 14 7.48 -24.20 -20.43
C LYS A 14 7.65 -23.84 -18.95
N THR A 15 6.77 -23.00 -18.40
CA THR A 15 6.80 -22.63 -16.97
C THR A 15 6.29 -23.69 -16.00
N GLU A 16 5.41 -24.60 -16.44
CA GLU A 16 4.95 -25.71 -15.58
C GLU A 16 6.11 -26.67 -15.27
N ASN A 17 6.93 -26.99 -16.27
CA ASN A 17 8.13 -27.84 -16.12
C ASN A 17 9.26 -27.17 -15.30
N GLU A 18 9.28 -25.84 -15.19
CA GLU A 18 10.25 -25.11 -14.37
C GLU A 18 9.75 -24.87 -12.92
N SER A 19 8.47 -25.17 -12.62
CA SER A 19 7.90 -24.99 -11.27
C SER A 19 8.00 -26.22 -10.38
N GLU A 20 8.16 -27.42 -10.96
CA GLU A 20 8.36 -28.67 -10.20
C GLU A 20 9.72 -28.74 -9.48
N THR A 21 10.61 -27.76 -9.68
CA THR A 21 11.96 -27.74 -9.08
C THR A 21 12.13 -26.77 -7.91
N ASN A 22 11.10 -26.02 -7.49
CA ASN A 22 11.25 -24.97 -6.45
C ASN A 22 10.26 -25.04 -5.27
N GLU A 23 9.63 -26.19 -5.02
CA GLU A 23 8.68 -26.33 -3.91
C GLU A 23 9.34 -26.90 -2.64
N ILE A 24 10.30 -26.17 -2.06
CA ILE A 24 10.68 -26.31 -0.64
C ILE A 24 10.97 -24.91 -0.09
N LEU A 25 9.93 -24.25 0.43
CA LEU A 25 10.01 -23.27 1.53
C LEU A 25 8.60 -22.85 1.93
N HIS A 26 7.93 -23.73 2.68
CA HIS A 26 6.82 -23.33 3.54
C HIS A 26 7.39 -22.67 4.80
N THR A 27 6.90 -21.49 5.16
CA THR A 27 6.91 -21.07 6.57
C THR A 27 5.66 -20.26 6.89
N ASN A 28 5.05 -20.69 8.00
CA ASN A 28 3.80 -20.23 8.58
C ASN A 28 3.85 -18.78 9.05
N LEU A 29 2.80 -18.01 8.77
CA LEU A 29 2.42 -16.85 9.60
C LEU A 29 0.89 -16.76 9.72
N SER A 30 0.38 -17.52 10.70
CA SER A 30 -0.90 -17.26 11.37
C SER A 30 -0.60 -16.39 12.59
N LYS A 31 -0.95 -15.10 12.54
CA LYS A 31 -1.15 -14.28 13.74
C LYS A 31 -2.33 -13.34 13.52
N LYS A 32 -3.45 -13.68 14.16
CA LYS A 32 -4.56 -12.75 14.47
C LYS A 32 -4.00 -11.61 15.33
N SER A 33 -3.96 -10.39 14.80
CA SER A 33 -3.81 -9.18 15.61
C SER A 33 -5.20 -8.69 16.00
N ASN A 34 -5.56 -8.87 17.28
CA ASN A 34 -6.71 -8.24 17.91
C ASN A 34 -6.42 -6.74 18.09
N PHE A 35 -7.09 -5.88 17.35
CA PHE A 35 -7.19 -4.46 17.72
C PHE A 35 -8.27 -4.30 18.79
N LYS A 36 -7.83 -3.98 20.01
CA LYS A 36 -8.71 -3.53 21.09
C LYS A 36 -9.15 -2.09 20.80
N ASN A 37 -10.47 -1.87 20.83
CA ASN A 37 -11.08 -0.57 20.94
C ASN A 37 -10.57 0.15 22.20
N ILE A 38 -10.05 1.36 22.02
CA ILE A 38 -9.90 2.33 23.11
C ILE A 38 -11.19 3.15 23.12
N GLN A 39 -12.06 2.89 24.11
CA GLN A 39 -13.10 3.80 24.56
C GLN A 39 -12.67 4.32 25.94
N ASN A 40 -12.71 5.64 26.13
CA ASN A 40 -12.79 6.27 27.44
C ASN A 40 -13.88 7.34 27.37
N GLY A 41 -14.83 7.27 28.30
CA GLY A 41 -15.92 8.24 28.44
C GLY A 41 -17.07 7.68 29.28
N ASN A 42 -16.92 7.77 30.59
CA ASN A 42 -17.83 7.37 31.67
C ASN A 42 -19.29 7.78 31.44
N TYR A 43 -20.25 6.89 31.75
CA TYR A 43 -21.45 7.22 32.52
C TYR A 43 -22.02 5.97 33.22
N GLU A 44 -22.07 6.09 34.55
CA GLU A 44 -22.97 5.55 35.58
C GLU A 44 -23.57 4.14 35.54
N GLN A 45 -23.54 3.58 36.74
CA GLN A 45 -23.94 2.25 37.17
C GLN A 45 -25.47 2.11 37.21
N ASP A 46 -25.99 0.96 36.79
CA ASP A 46 -27.15 0.38 37.47
C ASP A 46 -27.30 -1.14 37.27
N LYS A 47 -28.03 -1.74 38.20
CA LYS A 47 -27.88 -3.07 38.79
C LYS A 47 -28.25 -4.30 37.93
N ILE A 48 -27.38 -5.31 38.08
CA ILE A 48 -27.56 -6.76 38.19
C ILE A 48 -29.02 -7.30 38.12
N LYS A 49 -29.26 -8.24 37.18
CA LYS A 49 -29.99 -9.49 37.45
C LYS A 49 -29.48 -10.62 36.54
N LYS A 50 -28.91 -11.66 37.19
CA LYS A 50 -28.49 -12.93 36.60
C LYS A 50 -29.71 -13.80 36.31
N THR A 51 -29.76 -14.41 35.13
CA THR A 51 -30.50 -15.65 34.91
C THR A 51 -29.64 -16.57 34.03
N ASN A 52 -29.23 -17.68 34.64
CA ASN A 52 -28.57 -18.81 34.00
C ASN A 52 -29.56 -19.51 33.05
N ASN A 53 -29.10 -19.93 31.88
CA ASN A 53 -29.55 -21.15 31.21
C ASN A 53 -28.57 -21.49 30.07
N THR A 54 -27.78 -22.53 30.29
CA THR A 54 -26.88 -23.13 29.31
C THR A 54 -27.53 -24.41 28.79
N PRO A 55 -27.72 -24.58 27.47
CA PRO A 55 -27.79 -25.90 26.88
C PRO A 55 -26.49 -26.19 26.13
N SER A 56 -25.82 -27.28 26.53
CA SER A 56 -24.70 -27.88 25.84
C SER A 56 -25.14 -28.39 24.47
N VAL A 57 -24.56 -27.83 23.40
CA VAL A 57 -24.68 -28.37 22.04
C VAL A 57 -23.31 -28.93 21.66
N THR A 58 -23.27 -30.23 21.42
CA THR A 58 -22.14 -30.98 20.88
C THR A 58 -21.80 -30.48 19.47
N SER A 59 -20.63 -29.86 19.32
CA SER A 59 -20.05 -29.51 18.02
C SER A 59 -19.32 -30.72 17.45
N ASN A 60 -19.91 -31.32 16.42
CA ASN A 60 -19.19 -32.20 15.51
C ASN A 60 -18.30 -31.31 14.62
N ASP A 61 -17.02 -31.21 14.96
CA ASP A 61 -15.99 -30.62 14.12
C ASP A 61 -15.73 -31.55 12.92
N VAL A 62 -16.48 -31.33 11.85
CA VAL A 62 -16.11 -31.83 10.52
C VAL A 62 -15.22 -30.78 9.90
N ASP A 63 -13.91 -31.03 10.00
CA ASP A 63 -12.84 -30.25 9.38
C ASP A 63 -12.92 -30.39 7.85
N LEU A 64 -13.82 -29.61 7.25
CA LEU A 64 -14.04 -29.55 5.81
C LEU A 64 -13.02 -28.57 5.21
N GLN A 65 -11.76 -28.99 5.12
CA GLN A 65 -10.77 -28.31 4.29
C GLN A 65 -11.13 -28.48 2.81
N LYS A 66 -12.13 -27.73 2.35
CA LYS A 66 -12.39 -27.52 0.92
C LYS A 66 -11.25 -26.67 0.39
N THR A 67 -10.31 -27.31 -0.31
CA THR A 67 -9.36 -26.63 -1.20
C THR A 67 -10.17 -25.89 -2.28
N VAL A 68 -10.39 -24.59 -2.07
CA VAL A 68 -11.06 -23.72 -3.03
C VAL A 68 -10.16 -23.62 -4.26
N LYS A 69 -10.56 -24.22 -5.39
CA LYS A 69 -9.86 -24.04 -6.66
C LYS A 69 -9.84 -22.55 -7.00
N PRO A 70 -8.70 -21.99 -7.42
CA PRO A 70 -8.63 -20.57 -7.75
C PRO A 70 -9.59 -20.26 -8.90
N ASP A 71 -10.41 -19.22 -8.70
CA ASP A 71 -11.34 -18.73 -9.72
C ASP A 71 -10.58 -18.36 -11.02
N ARG A 72 -11.24 -18.56 -12.16
CA ARG A 72 -10.71 -18.29 -13.51
C ARG A 72 -10.16 -16.87 -13.64
N ILE A 73 -10.80 -15.91 -12.97
CA ILE A 73 -10.38 -14.50 -12.94
C ILE A 73 -8.98 -14.36 -12.30
N THR A 74 -8.73 -15.09 -11.22
CA THR A 74 -7.44 -15.08 -10.52
C THR A 74 -6.32 -15.61 -11.40
N ASN A 75 -6.57 -16.69 -12.15
CA ASN A 75 -5.55 -17.28 -13.04
C ASN A 75 -5.16 -16.34 -14.18
N GLU A 76 -6.14 -15.67 -14.81
CA GLU A 76 -5.87 -14.65 -15.83
C GLU A 76 -5.04 -13.49 -15.27
N MET A 77 -5.40 -13.01 -14.07
CA MET A 77 -4.68 -11.91 -13.41
C MET A 77 -3.24 -12.29 -13.06
N VAL A 78 -3.01 -13.50 -12.55
CA VAL A 78 -1.67 -14.01 -12.23
C VAL A 78 -0.79 -14.07 -13.47
N LEU A 79 -1.34 -14.52 -14.61
CA LEU A 79 -0.62 -14.53 -15.88
C LEU A 79 -0.28 -13.11 -16.34
N PHE A 80 -1.25 -12.19 -16.26
CA PHE A 80 -1.02 -10.80 -16.63
C PHE A 80 0.07 -10.15 -15.75
N ILE A 81 0.08 -10.40 -14.44
CA ILE A 81 1.13 -9.89 -13.54
C ILE A 81 2.51 -10.41 -13.96
N LYS A 82 2.65 -11.69 -14.31
CA LYS A 82 3.93 -12.23 -14.81
C LYS A 82 4.40 -11.49 -16.07
N ILE A 83 3.49 -11.24 -17.02
CA ILE A 83 3.77 -10.47 -18.23
C ILE A 83 4.16 -9.04 -17.88
N PHE A 84 3.42 -8.39 -16.99
CA PHE A 84 3.65 -7.04 -16.52
C PHE A 84 5.06 -6.90 -15.94
N GLN A 85 5.40 -7.70 -14.93
CA GLN A 85 6.70 -7.66 -14.25
C GLN A 85 7.85 -7.98 -15.21
N THR A 86 7.67 -8.96 -16.10
CA THR A 86 8.68 -9.31 -17.11
C THR A 86 8.96 -8.13 -18.07
N ASN A 87 7.91 -7.46 -18.53
CA ASN A 87 8.03 -6.28 -19.39
C ASN A 87 8.72 -5.13 -18.65
N ILE A 88 8.32 -4.82 -17.41
CA ILE A 88 8.94 -3.74 -16.65
C ILE A 88 10.41 -4.05 -16.31
N LYS A 89 10.73 -5.29 -15.92
CA LYS A 89 12.11 -5.69 -15.63
C LYS A 89 13.02 -5.47 -16.84
N LYS A 90 12.59 -5.94 -18.02
CA LYS A 90 13.36 -5.91 -19.28
C LYS A 90 13.37 -4.54 -19.96
N LEU A 91 12.22 -3.88 -20.06
CA LEU A 91 12.01 -2.69 -20.90
C LEU A 91 11.79 -1.40 -20.10
N LYS A 92 11.61 -1.49 -18.77
CA LYS A 92 11.21 -0.38 -17.88
C LYS A 92 9.87 0.28 -18.26
N LYS A 93 9.10 -0.35 -19.16
CA LYS A 93 7.78 0.10 -19.65
C LYS A 93 6.95 -1.10 -20.11
N LEU A 94 5.64 -0.93 -20.19
CA LEU A 94 4.75 -1.89 -20.87
C LEU A 94 4.75 -1.64 -22.38
N SER A 95 4.58 -2.71 -23.16
CA SER A 95 4.20 -2.59 -24.57
C SER A 95 2.84 -1.91 -24.70
N GLN A 96 2.55 -1.32 -25.86
CA GLN A 96 1.28 -0.62 -26.09
C GLN A 96 0.06 -1.53 -25.89
N GLU A 97 0.13 -2.77 -26.38
CA GLU A 97 -0.93 -3.77 -26.21
C GLU A 97 -1.16 -4.12 -24.73
N ASN A 98 -0.09 -4.43 -24.00
CA ASN A 98 -0.19 -4.75 -22.57
C ASN A 98 -0.65 -3.54 -21.74
N PHE A 99 -0.27 -2.32 -22.14
CA PHE A 99 -0.76 -1.10 -21.50
C PHE A 99 -2.25 -0.88 -21.75
N LEU A 100 -2.76 -1.16 -22.96
CA LEU A 100 -4.19 -1.12 -23.25
C LEU A 100 -4.97 -2.14 -22.40
N HIS A 101 -4.43 -3.35 -22.22
CA HIS A 101 -5.00 -4.34 -21.29
C HIS A 101 -4.97 -3.80 -19.86
N PHE A 102 -3.83 -3.27 -19.40
CA PHE A 102 -3.71 -2.69 -18.06
C PHE A 102 -4.73 -1.58 -17.79
N ARG A 103 -5.00 -0.71 -18.77
CA ARG A 103 -6.05 0.32 -18.65
C ARG A 103 -7.44 -0.27 -18.47
N LYS A 104 -7.75 -1.43 -19.08
CA LYS A 104 -9.02 -2.13 -18.86
C LYS A 104 -9.12 -2.67 -17.43
N ILE A 105 -8.01 -3.15 -16.88
CA ILE A 105 -7.92 -3.57 -15.47
C ILE A 105 -8.19 -2.37 -14.56
N ILE A 106 -7.50 -1.24 -14.77
CA ILE A 106 -7.68 -0.01 -13.96
C ILE A 106 -9.12 0.52 -14.00
N LYS A 107 -9.81 0.42 -15.14
CA LYS A 107 -11.21 0.86 -15.26
C LYS A 107 -12.19 0.04 -14.44
N ASN A 108 -11.85 -1.21 -14.11
CA ASN A 108 -12.67 -2.08 -13.29
C ASN A 108 -12.06 -2.14 -11.88
N GLU A 109 -12.73 -1.52 -10.92
CA GLU A 109 -12.21 -1.37 -9.56
C GLU A 109 -11.82 -2.71 -8.92
N GLU A 110 -12.70 -3.71 -8.96
CA GLU A 110 -12.46 -5.00 -8.32
C GLU A 110 -11.25 -5.72 -8.94
N LYS A 111 -11.13 -5.68 -10.27
CA LYS A 111 -9.96 -6.22 -10.97
C LYS A 111 -8.70 -5.45 -10.62
N PHE A 112 -8.79 -4.13 -10.44
CA PHE A 112 -7.63 -3.32 -10.09
C PHE A 112 -7.16 -3.56 -8.66
N ILE A 113 -8.08 -3.64 -7.69
CA ILE A 113 -7.76 -4.02 -6.31
C ILE A 113 -7.16 -5.43 -6.27
N THR A 114 -7.73 -6.37 -7.03
CA THR A 114 -7.19 -7.74 -7.16
C THR A 114 -5.77 -7.73 -7.74
N PHE A 115 -5.54 -6.93 -8.79
CA PHE A 115 -4.21 -6.75 -9.38
C PHE A 115 -3.21 -6.20 -8.35
N LEU A 116 -3.59 -5.16 -7.59
CA LEU A 116 -2.73 -4.56 -6.57
C LEU A 116 -2.41 -5.55 -5.45
N ASN A 117 -3.42 -6.22 -4.89
CA ASN A 117 -3.22 -7.24 -3.85
C ASN A 117 -2.23 -8.33 -4.30
N LEU A 118 -2.39 -8.84 -5.53
CA LEU A 118 -1.50 -9.86 -6.07
C LEU A 118 -0.09 -9.36 -6.39
N ILE A 119 0.09 -8.12 -6.86
CA ILE A 119 1.42 -7.59 -7.18
C ILE A 119 2.20 -7.22 -5.92
N PHE A 120 1.53 -6.70 -4.89
CA PHE A 120 2.19 -6.38 -3.61
C PHE A 120 2.68 -7.62 -2.87
N LYS A 121 1.97 -8.75 -2.99
CA LYS A 121 2.44 -10.06 -2.48
C LYS A 121 3.72 -10.58 -3.13
N LYS A 122 4.17 -9.99 -4.24
CA LYS A 122 5.36 -10.42 -5.00
C LYS A 122 6.50 -9.40 -4.98
N ASP A 123 6.51 -8.50 -4.00
CA ASP A 123 7.40 -7.34 -3.93
C ASP A 123 7.32 -6.44 -5.16
N VAL A 124 6.59 -5.33 -5.03
CA VAL A 124 6.52 -4.34 -6.09
C VAL A 124 7.78 -3.47 -6.12
N THR A 125 8.33 -3.29 -7.32
CA THR A 125 9.48 -2.41 -7.55
C THR A 125 9.04 -0.97 -7.80
N LYS A 126 9.96 -0.01 -7.61
CA LYS A 126 9.72 1.41 -7.93
C LYS A 126 9.25 1.64 -9.37
N ASN A 127 9.84 0.95 -10.35
CA ASN A 127 9.46 1.11 -11.76
C ASN A 127 8.05 0.58 -12.05
N GLU A 128 7.67 -0.52 -11.40
CA GLU A 128 6.32 -1.07 -11.50
C GLU A 128 5.30 -0.08 -10.91
N ALA A 129 5.59 0.48 -9.73
CA ALA A 129 4.75 1.53 -9.13
C ALA A 129 4.60 2.76 -10.02
N ILE A 130 5.68 3.21 -10.66
CA ILE A 130 5.64 4.33 -11.62
C ILE A 130 4.72 4.01 -12.81
N VAL A 131 4.81 2.80 -13.37
CA VAL A 131 3.96 2.40 -14.49
C VAL A 131 2.49 2.26 -14.06
N ILE A 132 2.23 1.75 -12.87
CA ILE A 132 0.88 1.72 -12.27
C ILE A 132 0.34 3.15 -12.15
N GLY A 133 1.12 4.04 -11.54
CA GLY A 133 0.76 5.45 -11.39
C GLY A 133 0.46 6.14 -12.72
N ARG A 134 1.29 5.91 -13.74
CA ARG A 134 1.04 6.41 -15.10
C ARG A 134 -0.25 5.84 -15.70
N GLY A 135 -0.53 4.55 -15.49
CA GLY A 135 -1.77 3.92 -15.89
C GLY A 135 -2.99 4.60 -15.26
N ILE A 136 -2.93 4.90 -13.97
CA ILE A 136 -3.98 5.64 -13.23
C ILE A 136 -4.17 7.03 -13.85
N MET A 137 -3.09 7.80 -14.02
CA MET A 137 -3.13 9.15 -14.58
C MET A 137 -3.70 9.19 -16.01
N GLN A 138 -3.42 8.18 -16.84
CA GLN A 138 -3.87 8.13 -18.23
C GLN A 138 -5.25 7.47 -18.42
N THR A 139 -5.82 6.88 -17.37
CA THR A 139 -7.12 6.20 -17.46
C THR A 139 -8.21 7.06 -16.85
N LYS A 140 -9.34 7.25 -17.55
CA LYS A 140 -10.52 7.86 -16.95
C LYS A 140 -11.11 6.85 -15.97
N ILE A 141 -10.89 7.08 -14.68
CA ILE A 141 -11.38 6.25 -13.58
C ILE A 141 -12.59 6.96 -13.00
N VAL A 142 -13.64 6.20 -12.70
CA VAL A 142 -14.70 6.67 -11.81
C VAL A 142 -14.16 6.47 -10.41
N TYR A 143 -13.76 7.56 -9.79
CA TYR A 143 -13.05 7.52 -8.52
C TYR A 143 -13.94 6.99 -7.41
N ASN A 144 -13.36 6.17 -6.54
CA ASN A 144 -14.06 5.54 -5.43
C ASN A 144 -13.19 5.64 -4.17
N GLN A 145 -13.85 5.88 -3.05
CA GLN A 145 -13.26 5.82 -1.71
C GLN A 145 -12.60 4.46 -1.44
N LYS A 146 -13.19 3.35 -1.93
CA LYS A 146 -12.72 1.99 -1.67
C LYS A 146 -11.27 1.72 -2.09
N LEU A 147 -10.86 2.22 -3.27
CA LEU A 147 -9.46 2.09 -3.71
C LEU A 147 -8.51 2.91 -2.83
N LEU A 148 -8.93 4.10 -2.38
CA LEU A 148 -8.13 4.93 -1.49
C LEU A 148 -7.93 4.26 -0.13
N ASP A 149 -9.02 3.75 0.46
CA ASP A 149 -9.00 3.03 1.73
C ASP A 149 -8.09 1.80 1.65
N PHE A 150 -8.20 1.02 0.57
CA PHE A 150 -7.34 -0.13 0.31
C PHE A 150 -5.85 0.25 0.28
N LEU A 151 -5.48 1.35 -0.40
CA LEU A 151 -4.08 1.79 -0.47
C LEU A 151 -3.56 2.29 0.89
N VAL A 152 -4.41 2.93 1.69
CA VAL A 152 -4.06 3.38 3.05
C VAL A 152 -3.88 2.18 3.98
N GLU A 153 -4.78 1.21 3.94
CA GLU A 153 -4.69 -0.05 4.70
C GLU A 153 -3.39 -0.80 4.36
N MET A 154 -3.13 -1.01 3.07
CA MET A 154 -1.89 -1.62 2.58
C MET A 154 -0.63 -0.87 3.07
N PHE A 155 -0.67 0.46 3.21
CA PHE A 155 0.46 1.22 3.74
C PHE A 155 0.73 0.86 5.20
N TYR A 156 -0.31 0.84 6.03
CA TYR A 156 -0.20 0.51 7.45
C TYR A 156 0.23 -0.94 7.68
N GLU A 157 -0.28 -1.89 6.89
CA GLU A 157 0.16 -3.30 6.95
C GLU A 157 1.67 -3.46 6.69
N ASN A 158 2.26 -2.53 5.92
CA ASN A 158 3.67 -2.56 5.53
C ASN A 158 4.51 -1.51 6.24
N LEU A 159 4.02 -0.91 7.34
CA LEU A 159 4.67 0.21 8.02
C LEU A 159 6.09 -0.13 8.49
N ASP A 160 6.30 -1.34 9.02
CA ASP A 160 7.56 -1.73 9.68
C ASP A 160 8.46 -2.65 8.85
N GLN A 161 7.95 -3.24 7.76
CA GLN A 161 8.60 -4.41 7.15
C GLN A 161 9.24 -4.11 5.78
N HIS A 162 8.64 -3.24 4.96
CA HIS A 162 9.04 -3.12 3.56
C HIS A 162 9.08 -1.67 3.07
N TYR A 163 10.22 -1.00 3.26
CA TYR A 163 10.43 0.38 2.79
C TYR A 163 10.17 0.55 1.28
N SER A 164 10.55 -0.42 0.45
CA SER A 164 10.28 -0.43 -0.99
C SER A 164 8.78 -0.44 -1.30
N ILE A 165 8.01 -1.28 -0.60
CA ILE A 165 6.56 -1.40 -0.77
C ILE A 165 5.87 -0.12 -0.34
N ARG A 166 6.20 0.44 0.83
CA ARG A 166 5.65 1.73 1.27
C ARG A 166 5.87 2.82 0.23
N ASN A 167 7.08 2.89 -0.32
CA ASN A 167 7.39 3.85 -1.38
C ASN A 167 6.56 3.64 -2.65
N ALA A 168 6.36 2.40 -3.05
CA ALA A 168 5.49 2.08 -4.17
C ALA A 168 4.03 2.51 -3.90
N ILE A 169 3.54 2.29 -2.68
CA ILE A 169 2.19 2.71 -2.26
C ILE A 169 2.07 4.23 -2.32
N LEU A 170 3.06 4.98 -1.81
CA LEU A 170 3.07 6.45 -1.89
C LEU A 170 3.03 6.94 -3.34
N ILE A 171 3.78 6.33 -4.26
CA ILE A 171 3.76 6.66 -5.69
C ILE A 171 2.36 6.46 -6.30
N ILE A 172 1.71 5.36 -5.94
CA ILE A 172 0.37 5.02 -6.44
C ILE A 172 -0.69 5.96 -5.84
N LEU A 173 -0.63 6.23 -4.53
CA LEU A 173 -1.49 7.20 -3.83
C LEU A 173 -1.38 8.60 -4.44
N MET A 174 -0.17 9.09 -4.65
CA MET A 174 0.06 10.38 -5.31
C MET A 174 -0.60 10.43 -6.69
N SER A 175 -0.41 9.38 -7.49
CA SER A 175 -0.98 9.30 -8.84
C SER A 175 -2.51 9.27 -8.82
N TYR A 176 -3.10 8.66 -7.79
CA TYR A 176 -4.55 8.65 -7.61
C TYR A 176 -5.09 10.04 -7.23
N LEU A 177 -4.47 10.69 -6.24
CA LEU A 177 -4.90 11.99 -5.69
C LEU A 177 -4.58 13.18 -6.60
N CYS A 178 -3.61 13.05 -7.50
CA CYS A 178 -3.29 14.07 -8.51
C CYS A 178 -4.48 14.41 -9.41
N LYS A 179 -5.46 13.50 -9.56
CA LYS A 179 -6.58 13.72 -10.47
C LYS A 179 -7.75 14.52 -9.88
N SER A 180 -7.53 15.15 -8.73
CA SER A 180 -8.43 16.12 -8.07
C SER A 180 -9.87 15.62 -7.98
N VAL A 181 -10.11 14.78 -7.01
CA VAL A 181 -11.36 14.03 -6.83
C VAL A 181 -12.03 14.44 -5.53
N ASN A 182 -13.36 14.49 -5.51
CA ASN A 182 -14.15 14.52 -4.29
C ASN A 182 -14.09 13.16 -3.55
N VAL A 183 -12.95 12.84 -2.94
CA VAL A 183 -12.73 11.67 -2.07
C VAL A 183 -12.40 12.15 -0.67
N ASN A 184 -12.75 11.34 0.33
CA ASN A 184 -12.38 11.60 1.71
C ASN A 184 -10.90 11.21 1.92
N VAL A 185 -10.04 12.23 2.08
CA VAL A 185 -8.60 12.07 2.28
C VAL A 185 -8.19 11.97 3.74
N LEU A 186 -9.11 11.89 4.70
CA LEU A 186 -8.78 11.83 6.13
C LEU A 186 -7.87 10.65 6.48
N GLY A 187 -8.07 9.48 5.85
CA GLY A 187 -7.16 8.33 6.03
C GLY A 187 -5.73 8.63 5.58
N VAL A 188 -5.56 9.41 4.52
CA VAL A 188 -4.24 9.84 4.03
C VAL A 188 -3.62 10.87 4.97
N VAL A 189 -4.41 11.80 5.52
CA VAL A 189 -3.93 12.76 6.53
C VAL A 189 -3.45 12.03 7.78
N SER A 190 -4.21 11.06 8.29
CA SER A 190 -3.81 10.22 9.43
C SER A 190 -2.51 9.46 9.15
N LEU A 191 -2.33 8.95 7.93
CA LEU A 191 -1.10 8.32 7.48
C LEU A 191 0.07 9.31 7.54
N LEU A 192 -0.11 10.53 7.01
CA LEU A 192 0.93 11.55 7.02
C LEU A 192 1.36 11.93 8.43
N LYS A 193 0.40 12.16 9.32
CA LYS A 193 0.68 12.49 10.73
C LYS A 193 1.40 11.36 11.45
N SER A 194 0.98 10.12 11.23
CA SER A 194 1.64 8.95 11.82
C SER A 194 3.10 8.88 11.41
N GLU A 195 3.41 9.18 10.15
CA GLU A 195 4.77 9.15 9.64
C GLU A 195 5.61 10.32 10.18
N ILE A 196 5.05 11.53 10.24
CA ILE A 196 5.69 12.69 10.88
C ILE A 196 6.06 12.36 12.33
N ASN A 197 5.12 11.82 13.10
CA ASN A 197 5.38 11.44 14.49
C ASN A 197 6.48 10.38 14.58
N ARG A 198 6.47 9.38 13.70
CA ARG A 198 7.50 8.34 13.63
C ARG A 198 8.90 8.92 13.38
N HIS A 199 9.00 9.99 12.59
CA HIS A 199 10.25 10.71 12.36
C HIS A 199 10.64 11.62 13.54
N SER A 200 9.70 12.37 14.13
CA SER A 200 9.98 13.24 15.28
C SER A 200 10.53 12.46 16.49
N LEU A 201 9.94 11.30 16.82
CA LEU A 201 10.42 10.45 17.92
C LEU A 201 11.88 9.96 17.72
N ARG A 202 12.35 9.85 16.48
CA ARG A 202 13.73 9.42 16.20
C ARG A 202 14.75 10.53 16.44
N HIS A 203 14.34 11.80 16.39
CA HIS A 203 15.24 12.94 16.59
C HIS A 203 15.44 13.33 18.06
N ASP A 204 14.47 13.02 18.95
CA ASP A 204 14.59 13.30 20.39
C ASP A 204 15.52 12.33 21.13
N LEU A 205 15.91 11.22 20.50
CA LEU A 205 17.00 10.37 20.94
C LEU A 205 18.33 11.04 20.59
N LYS A 206 18.69 12.09 21.33
CA LYS A 206 20.05 12.64 21.30
C LYS A 206 21.03 11.49 21.57
N PRO A 207 22.08 11.29 20.75
CA PRO A 207 23.18 10.46 21.18
C PRO A 207 23.74 11.10 22.45
N ASP A 208 23.69 10.38 23.57
CA ASP A 208 24.42 10.77 24.76
C ASP A 208 25.87 11.03 24.33
N ASN A 209 26.37 12.22 24.64
CA ASN A 209 27.69 12.71 24.25
C ASN A 209 28.86 11.96 24.94
N ASP A 210 28.62 10.78 25.47
CA ASP A 210 29.60 10.00 26.21
C ASP A 210 30.32 9.03 25.28
N SER A 211 31.40 9.58 24.70
CA SER A 211 32.67 8.91 24.46
C SER A 211 32.87 8.07 23.17
N PHE A 212 34.08 8.24 22.65
CA PHE A 212 34.79 7.47 21.62
C PHE A 212 34.54 7.81 20.15
N GLY A 213 35.35 8.79 19.70
CA GLY A 213 35.64 9.11 18.32
C GLY A 213 36.16 7.93 17.50
N LYS A 214 35.23 7.20 16.89
CA LYS A 214 35.49 6.45 15.66
C LYS A 214 34.52 6.94 14.58
N LYS A 215 35.09 7.50 13.50
CA LYS A 215 34.37 7.80 12.27
C LYS A 215 33.77 6.51 11.71
N THR A 216 32.51 6.24 12.03
CA THR A 216 31.70 5.23 11.36
C THR A 216 31.15 5.83 10.07
N THR A 217 31.97 5.82 9.02
CA THR A 217 31.46 5.88 7.64
C THR A 217 30.70 4.58 7.38
N GLY A 218 29.38 4.55 7.59
CA GLY A 218 28.61 3.36 7.19
C GLY A 218 27.30 3.08 7.90
N LEU A 219 26.67 4.03 8.59
CA LEU A 219 25.30 3.86 9.07
C LEU A 219 24.40 4.95 8.50
N ASN A 220 23.37 4.45 7.84
CA ASN A 220 22.46 5.17 6.97
C ASN A 220 21.79 6.32 7.70
N ASP A 221 21.62 7.42 6.97
CA ASP A 221 20.89 8.61 7.37
C ASP A 221 19.37 8.27 7.44
N GLU A 222 18.99 7.36 8.36
CA GLU A 222 17.62 6.90 8.61
C GLU A 222 16.69 8.01 9.14
N SER A 223 17.22 9.22 9.30
CA SER A 223 16.50 10.40 9.73
C SER A 223 15.77 11.12 8.61
N ILE A 224 16.15 10.86 7.34
CA ILE A 224 15.63 11.62 6.21
C ILE A 224 14.20 11.18 5.86
N ILE A 225 13.27 12.14 5.90
CA ILE A 225 11.89 11.94 5.44
C ILE A 225 11.89 11.66 3.93
N ASP A 226 11.13 10.66 3.52
CA ASP A 226 11.08 10.22 2.13
C ASP A 226 10.62 11.34 1.17
N CYS A 227 11.30 11.50 0.04
CA CYS A 227 10.89 12.49 -0.96
C CYS A 227 9.48 12.22 -1.52
N ASN A 228 9.06 10.96 -1.68
CA ASN A 228 7.71 10.61 -2.10
C ASN A 228 6.67 10.95 -1.04
N PHE A 229 7.03 10.91 0.25
CA PHE A 229 6.18 11.38 1.33
C PHE A 229 5.91 12.89 1.19
N LEU A 230 6.97 13.69 1.02
CA LEU A 230 6.85 15.14 0.83
C LEU A 230 6.07 15.49 -0.44
N ARG A 231 6.27 14.72 -1.51
CA ARG A 231 5.49 14.89 -2.76
C ARG A 231 4.01 14.56 -2.56
N LEU A 232 3.67 13.57 -1.74
CA LEU A 232 2.28 13.29 -1.37
C LEU A 232 1.66 14.47 -0.61
N MET A 233 2.39 15.04 0.35
CA MET A 233 1.95 16.27 1.03
C MET A 233 1.72 17.40 0.03
N LEU A 234 2.61 17.59 -0.95
CA LEU A 234 2.45 18.63 -1.98
C LEU A 234 1.21 18.42 -2.85
N VAL A 235 0.90 17.17 -3.21
CA VAL A 235 -0.33 16.84 -3.94
C VAL A 235 -1.56 17.21 -3.11
N LEU A 236 -1.56 16.86 -1.83
CA LEU A 236 -2.64 17.25 -0.93
C LEU A 236 -2.76 18.76 -0.77
N SER A 237 -1.64 19.50 -0.63
CA SER A 237 -1.71 20.95 -0.42
C SER A 237 -2.22 21.70 -1.65
N ARG A 238 -2.14 21.10 -2.84
CA ARG A 238 -2.63 21.71 -4.09
C ARG A 238 -4.09 21.36 -4.38
N ASN A 239 -4.49 20.12 -4.08
CA ASN A 239 -5.80 19.59 -4.49
C ASN A 239 -6.79 19.47 -3.33
N TYR A 240 -6.32 19.48 -2.09
CA TYR A 240 -7.07 19.16 -0.87
C TYR A 240 -6.67 20.10 0.28
N THR A 241 -6.54 21.41 0.01
CA THR A 241 -6.07 22.41 0.98
C THR A 241 -6.82 22.35 2.32
N TYR A 242 -8.12 22.07 2.30
CA TYR A 242 -8.96 21.96 3.50
C TYR A 242 -8.52 20.88 4.50
N CYS A 243 -7.70 19.91 4.08
CA CYS A 243 -7.25 18.82 4.96
C CYS A 243 -5.94 19.15 5.69
N PHE A 244 -5.31 20.29 5.39
CA PHE A 244 -4.10 20.75 6.09
C PHE A 244 -4.47 21.48 7.38
N ASP A 245 -4.24 20.82 8.51
CA ASP A 245 -4.36 21.41 9.83
C ASP A 245 -3.04 22.02 10.33
N SER A 246 -3.08 22.60 11.54
CA SER A 246 -1.95 23.26 12.18
C SER A 246 -0.72 22.37 12.29
N ASP A 247 -0.88 21.06 12.49
CA ASP A 247 0.23 20.15 12.70
C ASP A 247 1.02 19.97 11.40
N LEU A 248 0.32 19.74 10.28
CA LEU A 248 0.94 19.60 8.97
C LEU A 248 1.59 20.91 8.51
N VAL A 249 0.94 22.05 8.77
CA VAL A 249 1.50 23.37 8.47
C VAL A 249 2.77 23.63 9.28
N ASN A 250 2.75 23.34 10.58
CA ASN A 250 3.91 23.52 11.45
C ASN A 250 5.07 22.61 11.03
N PHE A 251 4.79 21.35 10.70
CA PHE A 251 5.80 20.46 10.14
C PHE A 251 6.47 21.06 8.89
N CYS A 252 5.69 21.57 7.93
CA CYS A 252 6.25 22.18 6.71
C CYS A 252 7.06 23.47 6.98
N LYS A 253 6.78 24.19 8.07
CA LYS A 253 7.56 25.39 8.46
C LYS A 253 8.88 25.02 9.12
N LEU A 254 8.91 23.93 9.89
CA LEU A 254 10.07 23.49 10.66
C LEU A 254 11.04 22.65 9.82
N TYR A 255 10.53 21.86 8.88
CA TYR A 255 11.34 20.96 8.07
C TYR A 255 11.94 21.71 6.86
N ASP A 256 13.27 21.92 6.86
CA ASP A 256 13.98 22.68 5.81
C ASP A 256 14.12 21.89 4.51
N HIS A 257 13.04 21.78 3.75
CA HIS A 257 13.01 21.15 2.44
C HIS A 257 12.28 22.03 1.41
N GLY A 258 12.77 22.08 0.18
CA GLY A 258 12.21 22.91 -0.89
C GLY A 258 10.71 22.69 -1.12
N ILE A 259 10.26 21.43 -1.06
CA ILE A 259 8.83 21.07 -1.15
C ILE A 259 8.03 21.63 0.03
N CYS A 260 8.54 21.56 1.26
CA CYS A 260 7.85 22.09 2.44
C CYS A 260 7.69 23.62 2.38
N LYS A 261 8.74 24.32 1.92
CA LYS A 261 8.67 25.78 1.64
C LYS A 261 7.60 26.11 0.60
N GLU A 262 7.48 25.28 -0.44
CA GLU A 262 6.43 25.44 -1.45
C GLU A 262 5.02 25.23 -0.86
N ILE A 263 4.83 24.16 -0.09
CA ILE A 263 3.56 23.87 0.61
C ILE A 263 3.18 25.05 1.51
N ALA A 264 4.10 25.54 2.34
CA ALA A 264 3.85 26.66 3.24
C ALA A 264 3.44 27.94 2.49
N ARG A 265 4.03 28.21 1.32
CA ARG A 265 3.65 29.33 0.46
C ARG A 265 2.24 29.15 -0.12
N ASN A 266 1.90 27.95 -0.60
CA ASN A 266 0.60 27.65 -1.19
C ASN A 266 -0.55 27.77 -0.16
N LEU A 267 -0.29 27.43 1.10
CA LEU A 267 -1.29 27.49 2.18
C LEU A 267 -1.46 28.88 2.81
N SER A 268 -0.59 29.85 2.46
CA SER A 268 -0.68 31.23 2.98
C SER A 268 -1.46 32.17 2.05
N GLN A 269 -1.93 31.67 0.91
CA GLN A 269 -2.74 32.41 -0.07
C GLN A 269 -4.22 32.17 0.20
#